data_AF-A0A7S2NYY8-F1
#
_entry.id   AF-A0A7S2NYY8-F1
#
_cell.length_a   1.000
_cell.length_b   1.000
_cell.length_c   1.000
_cell.angle_alpha   90.00
_cell.angle_beta   90.00
_cell.angle_gamma   90.00
#
_symmetry.space_group_name_H-M   'P 1'
#
loop_
_entity.id
_entity.type
_entity.pdbx_description
1 polymer ?
#
loop_
_entity_poly.entity_id
_entity_poly.type
_entity_poly.pdbx_seq_one_letter_code
_entity_poly.pdbx_strand_id
1 'polypeptide(L)'
;CTHIPVAIRSKYDHLKATGVKAGESRHTTRQYFADSAKSIGLVDTPLGIYFADDDLALADSSSITYNKSLPNESDQVTKDVLNRILAEGGGDENQLVRPEDRSLVTDFTFLLYSQMQRCEFITTEGDDKKYKHHPEGFPGIECRHCASSNKRERKGRYFPSSEKGLSDASFSQSVYSHMMKCQKCPQSIKHALARLRSLNSLHISKIKRGLKKVFLSKLWERLHNLEPRASSNDLIDTINEINSQMQDQSGGAKDEEEVAASGSLVDDSSTKEMAPVTDTTNSSDFLTASMQQQPDGLKTGVDDVLDTDDAVLTTTHDNEKNTKEKLDSARVMMSLGQGSNTNNNE
;
A
#
# COMPACT_ATOMS: atom_id res chain seq x y z
N CYS A 1 35.57 0.90 -30.19
CA CYS A 1 36.07 2.28 -30.12
C CYS A 1 37.59 2.29 -30.25
N THR A 2 38.12 2.98 -31.26
CA THR A 2 39.56 3.10 -31.54
C THR A 2 40.29 4.02 -30.54
N HIS A 3 39.61 5.05 -30.03
CA HIS A 3 40.17 6.05 -29.12
C HIS A 3 40.42 5.58 -27.67
N ILE A 4 40.06 4.33 -27.31
CA ILE A 4 40.35 3.80 -25.96
C ILE A 4 41.87 3.58 -25.83
N PRO A 5 42.56 4.25 -24.88
CA PRO A 5 44.00 4.10 -24.68
C PRO A 5 44.40 2.65 -24.43
N VAL A 6 45.53 2.23 -25.00
CA VAL A 6 45.99 0.83 -24.98
C VAL A 6 46.08 0.28 -23.55
N ALA A 7 46.58 1.08 -22.59
CA ALA A 7 46.66 0.69 -21.17
C ALA A 7 45.29 0.37 -20.53
N ILE A 8 44.23 1.13 -20.90
CA ILE A 8 42.86 0.86 -20.42
C ILE A 8 42.33 -0.42 -21.05
N ARG A 9 42.62 -0.66 -22.34
CA ARG A 9 42.22 -1.88 -23.06
C ARG A 9 42.88 -3.12 -22.44
N SER A 10 44.20 -3.10 -22.26
CA SER A 10 44.94 -4.19 -21.62
C SER A 10 44.48 -4.44 -20.17
N LYS A 11 44.15 -3.38 -19.40
CA LYS A 11 43.57 -3.54 -18.06
C LYS A 11 42.18 -4.16 -18.10
N TYR A 12 41.34 -3.79 -19.06
CA TYR A 12 40.02 -4.40 -19.25
C TYR A 12 40.13 -5.87 -19.67
N ASP A 13 41.00 -6.21 -20.62
CA ASP A 13 41.22 -7.58 -21.07
C ASP A 13 41.80 -8.45 -19.94
N HIS A 14 42.71 -7.91 -19.13
CA HIS A 14 43.20 -8.56 -17.92
C HIS A 14 42.08 -8.77 -16.88
N LEU A 15 41.24 -7.77 -16.61
CA LEU A 15 40.08 -7.90 -15.72
C LEU A 15 39.00 -8.84 -16.27
N LYS A 16 38.89 -8.99 -17.59
CA LYS A 16 38.00 -9.95 -18.26
C LYS A 16 38.54 -11.39 -18.17
N ALA A 17 39.85 -11.56 -18.15
CA ALA A 17 40.52 -12.86 -17.99
C ALA A 17 40.65 -13.30 -16.52
N THR A 18 40.84 -12.36 -15.59
CA THR A 18 40.96 -12.61 -14.14
C THR A 18 39.65 -12.51 -13.38
N GLY A 19 38.66 -11.79 -13.93
CA GLY A 19 37.34 -11.63 -13.34
C GLY A 19 36.60 -12.95 -13.29
N VAL A 20 36.66 -13.59 -12.12
CA VAL A 20 36.02 -14.83 -11.65
C VAL A 20 35.60 -15.79 -12.77
N LYS A 21 36.33 -16.91 -12.88
CA LYS A 21 35.99 -18.08 -13.72
C LYS A 21 34.47 -18.22 -13.83
N ALA A 22 33.95 -18.16 -15.07
CA ALA A 22 32.53 -18.00 -15.35
C ALA A 22 31.61 -19.18 -14.94
N GLY A 23 32.13 -20.14 -14.14
CA GLY A 23 31.39 -21.27 -13.60
C GLY A 23 31.04 -21.21 -12.10
N GLU A 24 31.63 -20.31 -11.29
CA GLU A 24 31.53 -20.45 -9.80
C GLU A 24 30.84 -19.31 -9.03
N SER A 25 30.74 -18.07 -9.52
CA SER A 25 30.06 -16.99 -8.76
C SER A 25 29.11 -16.09 -9.57
N ARG A 26 28.79 -16.47 -10.81
CA ARG A 26 27.65 -15.87 -11.51
C ARG A 26 26.42 -16.75 -11.26
N HIS A 27 25.59 -16.34 -10.30
CA HIS A 27 24.15 -16.51 -10.51
C HIS A 27 23.87 -15.86 -11.86
N THR A 28 23.67 -16.67 -12.90
CA THR A 28 23.30 -16.15 -14.21
C THR A 28 22.00 -15.36 -14.06
N THR A 29 21.72 -14.43 -14.98
CA THR A 29 20.44 -13.70 -14.95
C THR A 29 19.25 -14.67 -14.92
N ARG A 30 19.39 -15.84 -15.58
CA ARG A 30 18.46 -16.98 -15.49
C ARG A 30 18.34 -17.56 -14.08
N GLN A 31 19.45 -17.79 -13.38
CA GLN A 31 19.44 -18.28 -12.00
C GLN A 31 18.79 -17.25 -11.05
N TYR A 32 19.09 -15.96 -11.21
CA TYR A 32 18.42 -14.90 -10.44
C TYR A 32 16.90 -14.92 -10.65
N PHE A 33 16.42 -15.07 -11.89
CA PHE A 33 14.99 -15.20 -12.16
C PHE A 33 14.39 -16.50 -11.63
N ALA A 34 15.11 -17.62 -11.68
CA ALA A 34 14.65 -18.90 -11.13
C ALA A 34 14.55 -18.86 -9.59
N ASP A 35 15.54 -18.27 -8.91
CA ASP A 35 15.55 -18.10 -7.46
C ASP A 35 14.47 -17.08 -7.03
N SER A 36 14.30 -16.00 -7.80
CA SER A 36 13.20 -15.03 -7.61
C SER A 36 11.84 -15.70 -7.77
N ALA A 37 11.63 -16.47 -8.83
CA ALA A 37 10.40 -17.22 -9.08
C ALA A 37 10.07 -18.16 -7.91
N LYS A 38 11.04 -18.97 -7.47
CA LYS A 38 10.87 -19.84 -6.29
C LYS A 38 10.52 -19.06 -5.03
N SER A 39 11.15 -17.90 -4.80
CA SER A 39 10.88 -17.07 -3.61
C SER A 39 9.49 -16.41 -3.58
N ILE A 40 8.86 -16.23 -4.75
CA ILE A 40 7.44 -15.82 -4.86
C ILE A 40 6.50 -17.03 -4.99
N GLY A 41 6.99 -18.24 -4.72
CA GLY A 41 6.21 -19.48 -4.73
C GLY A 41 5.96 -20.08 -6.11
N LEU A 42 6.61 -19.65 -7.19
CA LEU A 42 6.45 -20.30 -8.49
C LEU A 42 7.23 -21.62 -8.57
N VAL A 43 6.56 -22.67 -9.04
CA VAL A 43 7.07 -24.02 -9.23
C VAL A 43 6.89 -24.42 -10.69
N ASP A 44 7.96 -24.93 -11.30
CA ASP A 44 7.94 -25.48 -12.65
C ASP A 44 7.44 -26.93 -12.60
N THR A 45 6.40 -27.24 -13.39
CA THR A 45 5.75 -28.56 -13.44
C THR A 45 5.70 -29.07 -14.87
N PRO A 46 5.44 -30.38 -15.12
CA PRO A 46 5.26 -30.90 -16.47
C PRO A 46 4.13 -30.24 -17.28
N LEU A 47 3.22 -29.51 -16.62
CA LEU A 47 2.11 -28.77 -17.24
C LEU A 47 2.39 -27.26 -17.37
N GLY A 48 3.59 -26.79 -17.00
CA GLY A 48 3.97 -25.37 -16.97
C GLY A 48 4.26 -24.85 -15.56
N ILE A 49 4.38 -23.52 -15.43
CA ILE A 49 4.75 -22.85 -14.17
C ILE A 49 3.50 -22.43 -13.39
N TYR A 50 3.36 -22.91 -12.15
CA TYR A 50 2.22 -22.63 -11.25
C TYR A 50 2.70 -22.04 -9.92
N PHE A 51 1.79 -21.52 -9.10
CA PHE A 51 2.10 -21.18 -7.71
C PHE A 51 2.00 -22.43 -6.81
N ALA A 52 2.95 -22.59 -5.88
CA ALA A 52 3.00 -23.70 -4.93
C ALA A 52 1.79 -23.75 -4.00
N ASP A 53 1.18 -22.59 -3.73
CA ASP A 53 -0.03 -22.46 -2.90
C ASP A 53 -1.32 -22.80 -3.67
N ASP A 54 -1.26 -23.01 -5.00
CA ASP A 54 -2.35 -23.63 -5.76
C ASP A 54 -2.29 -25.16 -5.56
N ASP A 55 -2.77 -25.60 -4.39
CA ASP A 55 -2.95 -27.00 -3.93
C ASP A 55 -3.87 -27.89 -4.84
N LEU A 56 -4.10 -27.46 -6.08
CA LEU A 56 -5.06 -28.01 -7.05
C LEU A 56 -4.41 -28.74 -8.22
N ALA A 57 -3.07 -28.70 -8.38
CA ALA A 57 -2.40 -29.05 -9.64
C ALA A 57 -1.89 -30.51 -9.77
N LEU A 58 -1.89 -31.33 -8.71
CA LEU A 58 -1.29 -32.68 -8.75
C LEU A 58 -2.12 -33.80 -8.08
N ALA A 59 -3.36 -33.53 -7.68
CA ALA A 59 -4.24 -34.58 -7.16
C ALA A 59 -4.97 -35.28 -8.33
N ASP A 60 -4.64 -36.57 -8.49
CA ASP A 60 -5.18 -37.52 -9.49
C ASP A 60 -6.71 -37.38 -9.71
N SER A 61 -7.09 -37.41 -10.99
CA SER A 61 -8.39 -37.00 -11.56
C SER A 61 -9.60 -37.88 -11.18
N SER A 62 -9.48 -38.68 -10.12
CA SER A 62 -10.32 -39.86 -9.88
C SER A 62 -10.99 -39.92 -8.50
N SER A 63 -10.52 -39.18 -7.47
CA SER A 63 -11.13 -39.28 -6.12
C SER A 63 -10.93 -38.09 -5.18
N ILE A 64 -10.88 -36.86 -5.69
CA ILE A 64 -11.10 -35.69 -4.81
C ILE A 64 -12.60 -35.58 -4.55
N THR A 65 -13.08 -36.29 -3.52
CA THR A 65 -14.24 -35.79 -2.79
C THR A 65 -13.90 -34.38 -2.35
N TYR A 66 -14.61 -33.40 -2.92
CA TYR A 66 -14.50 -32.00 -2.55
C TYR A 66 -14.96 -31.88 -1.10
N ASN A 67 -14.03 -32.12 -0.17
CA ASN A 67 -14.15 -31.74 1.22
C ASN A 67 -14.18 -30.21 1.20
N LYS A 68 -15.40 -29.70 1.02
CA LYS A 68 -15.84 -28.33 1.26
C LYS A 68 -15.47 -28.03 2.70
N SER A 69 -14.20 -27.67 2.90
CA SER A 69 -13.60 -27.48 4.20
C SER A 69 -14.49 -26.50 4.94
N LEU A 70 -14.92 -26.91 6.13
CA LEU A 70 -15.76 -26.09 6.99
C LEU A 70 -15.14 -24.70 7.04
N PRO A 71 -15.93 -23.63 6.79
CA PRO A 71 -15.38 -22.29 6.62
C PRO A 71 -14.45 -21.99 7.80
N ASN A 72 -13.16 -21.82 7.48
CA ASN A 72 -12.12 -21.65 8.49
C ASN A 72 -12.55 -20.54 9.44
N GLU A 73 -12.48 -20.77 10.75
CA GLU A 73 -12.99 -19.84 11.77
C GLU A 73 -12.46 -18.42 11.58
N SER A 74 -11.21 -18.28 11.08
CA SER A 74 -10.61 -16.97 10.75
C SER A 74 -11.32 -16.23 9.60
N ASP A 75 -11.92 -16.94 8.65
CA ASP A 75 -12.69 -16.37 7.55
C ASP A 75 -14.06 -15.89 8.03
N GLN A 76 -14.65 -16.55 9.04
CA GLN A 76 -15.90 -16.08 9.64
C GLN A 76 -15.68 -14.78 10.42
N VAL A 77 -14.66 -14.73 11.29
CA VAL A 77 -14.28 -13.48 12.01
C VAL A 77 -14.00 -12.33 11.03
N THR A 78 -13.34 -12.61 9.91
CA THR A 78 -13.07 -11.62 8.87
C THR A 78 -14.36 -11.09 8.22
N LYS A 79 -15.31 -11.97 7.89
CA LYS A 79 -16.64 -11.58 7.36
C LYS A 79 -17.44 -10.77 8.37
N ASP A 80 -17.43 -11.16 9.65
CA ASP A 80 -18.18 -10.49 10.71
C ASP A 80 -17.66 -9.07 10.95
N VAL A 81 -16.34 -8.86 10.90
CA VAL A 81 -15.72 -7.52 10.96
C VAL A 81 -16.12 -6.66 9.76
N LEU A 82 -16.10 -7.21 8.54
CA LEU A 82 -16.53 -6.49 7.33
C LEU A 82 -18.02 -6.13 7.38
N ASN A 83 -18.88 -7.07 7.77
CA ASN A 83 -20.32 -6.86 7.89
C ASN A 83 -20.65 -5.79 8.95
N ARG A 84 -19.92 -5.76 10.07
CA ARG A 84 -20.08 -4.73 11.10
C ARG A 84 -19.74 -3.33 10.56
N ILE A 85 -18.63 -3.19 9.84
CA ILE A 85 -18.22 -1.90 9.25
C ILE A 85 -19.24 -1.41 8.21
N LEU A 86 -19.83 -2.33 7.43
CA LEU A 86 -20.90 -1.99 6.49
C LEU A 86 -22.19 -1.57 7.20
N ALA A 87 -22.50 -2.12 8.37
CA ALA A 87 -23.64 -1.72 9.20
C ALA A 87 -23.41 -0.40 9.97
N GLU A 88 -22.18 -0.09 10.36
CA GLU A 88 -21.80 1.17 11.03
C GLU A 88 -21.75 2.37 10.05
N GLY A 89 -21.57 2.12 8.75
CA GLY A 89 -21.03 3.09 7.79
C GLY A 89 -21.98 4.18 7.25
N GLY A 90 -22.90 4.71 8.07
CA GLY A 90 -24.00 5.57 7.62
C GLY A 90 -24.14 6.95 8.26
N GLY A 91 -23.23 7.40 9.14
CA GLY A 91 -23.49 8.63 9.94
C GLY A 91 -22.31 9.43 10.48
N ASP A 92 -21.05 9.10 10.16
CA ASP A 92 -19.88 9.91 10.56
C ASP A 92 -19.37 10.75 9.39
N GLU A 93 -19.39 12.08 9.52
CA GLU A 93 -18.88 13.01 8.51
C GLU A 93 -17.37 12.84 8.25
N ASN A 94 -16.62 12.26 9.19
CA ASN A 94 -15.19 11.99 9.06
C ASN A 94 -14.89 10.66 8.36
N GLN A 95 -15.92 9.88 8.00
CA GLN A 95 -15.79 8.58 7.36
C GLN A 95 -15.36 8.71 5.89
N LEU A 96 -14.11 8.33 5.62
CA LEU A 96 -13.51 8.45 4.29
C LEU A 96 -13.98 7.38 3.29
N VAL A 97 -14.30 6.17 3.76
CA VAL A 97 -14.71 5.01 2.93
C VAL A 97 -16.19 4.73 3.13
N ARG A 98 -16.97 4.68 2.05
CA ARG A 98 -18.41 4.39 2.07
C ARG A 98 -18.70 2.94 1.68
N PRO A 99 -19.84 2.34 2.07
CA PRO A 99 -20.18 0.95 1.75
C PRO A 99 -20.10 0.62 0.25
N GLU A 100 -20.47 1.56 -0.64
CA GLU A 100 -20.49 1.35 -2.10
C GLU A 100 -19.08 1.13 -2.69
N ASP A 101 -18.05 1.68 -2.02
CA ASP A 101 -16.66 1.58 -2.46
C ASP A 101 -16.11 0.16 -2.39
N ARG A 102 -16.74 -0.74 -1.63
CA ARG A 102 -16.29 -2.13 -1.47
C ARG A 102 -16.17 -2.86 -2.81
N SER A 103 -17.00 -2.50 -3.79
CA SER A 103 -16.96 -3.06 -5.15
C SER A 103 -15.74 -2.64 -5.98
N LEU A 104 -15.02 -1.58 -5.56
CA LEU A 104 -13.94 -0.96 -6.34
C LEU A 104 -12.54 -1.49 -5.96
N VAL A 105 -12.41 -2.16 -4.81
CA VAL A 105 -11.13 -2.57 -4.23
C VAL A 105 -11.20 -3.90 -3.50
N THR A 106 -10.05 -4.47 -3.16
CA THR A 106 -9.98 -5.70 -2.37
C THR A 106 -10.55 -5.46 -0.96
N ASP A 107 -11.15 -6.48 -0.36
CA ASP A 107 -11.60 -6.44 1.05
C ASP A 107 -10.47 -5.99 2.00
N PHE A 108 -9.20 -6.34 1.71
CA PHE A 108 -8.03 -5.82 2.43
C PHE A 108 -7.93 -4.29 2.37
N THR A 109 -8.01 -3.73 1.16
CA THR A 109 -7.90 -2.28 0.92
C THR A 109 -9.10 -1.55 1.53
N PHE A 110 -10.31 -2.09 1.32
CA PHE A 110 -11.55 -1.57 1.90
C PHE A 110 -11.47 -1.53 3.44
N LEU A 111 -11.12 -2.65 4.08
CA LEU A 111 -10.99 -2.73 5.53
C LEU A 111 -9.93 -1.76 6.06
N LEU A 112 -8.77 -1.69 5.39
CA LEU A 112 -7.63 -0.86 5.80
C LEU A 112 -8.00 0.64 5.83
N TYR A 113 -8.60 1.15 4.75
CA TYR A 113 -9.01 2.55 4.70
C TYR A 113 -10.27 2.83 5.53
N SER A 114 -11.11 1.84 5.82
CA SER A 114 -12.22 1.95 6.80
C SER A 114 -11.74 2.09 8.27
N GLN A 115 -10.44 1.88 8.54
CA GLN A 115 -9.81 2.20 9.83
C GLN A 115 -9.21 3.61 9.88
N MET A 116 -9.34 4.37 8.79
CA MET A 116 -8.86 5.73 8.68
C MET A 116 -10.04 6.70 8.64
N GLN A 117 -9.88 7.84 9.29
CA GLN A 117 -10.79 8.97 9.26
C GLN A 117 -10.05 10.21 8.76
N ARG A 118 -10.79 11.26 8.42
CA ARG A 118 -10.20 12.56 8.14
C ARG A 118 -9.60 13.19 9.41
N CYS A 119 -8.52 13.94 9.23
CA CYS A 119 -8.00 14.90 10.18
C CYS A 119 -7.48 16.15 9.46
N GLU A 120 -7.06 17.15 10.22
CA GLU A 120 -6.45 18.38 9.70
C GLU A 120 -5.06 18.56 10.32
N PHE A 121 -4.17 19.24 9.59
CA PHE A 121 -2.85 19.59 10.08
C PHE A 121 -2.96 20.75 11.07
N ILE A 122 -2.33 20.63 12.24
CA ILE A 122 -2.39 21.63 13.31
C ILE A 122 -0.96 22.03 13.67
N THR A 123 -0.64 23.32 13.54
CA THR A 123 0.74 23.82 13.71
C THR A 123 1.26 23.58 15.12
N THR A 124 0.37 23.67 16.13
CA THR A 124 0.69 23.40 17.55
C THR A 124 1.11 21.96 17.86
N GLU A 125 1.04 21.05 16.88
CA GLU A 125 1.42 19.64 17.03
C GLU A 125 2.72 19.30 16.26
N GLY A 126 3.37 20.28 15.60
CA GLY A 126 4.38 20.00 14.56
C GLY A 126 5.78 20.56 14.78
N ASP A 127 6.69 19.70 15.25
CA ASP A 127 8.15 19.82 15.03
C ASP A 127 8.66 18.73 14.04
N ASP A 128 7.75 17.91 13.50
CA ASP A 128 8.04 16.90 12.48
C ASP A 128 8.43 17.55 11.16
N LYS A 129 9.75 17.69 10.95
CA LYS A 129 10.40 18.32 9.78
C LYS A 129 9.82 17.92 8.42
N LYS A 130 9.22 16.74 8.32
CA LYS A 130 8.54 16.21 7.12
C LYS A 130 7.34 17.06 6.66
N TYR A 131 6.61 17.68 7.58
CA TYR A 131 5.35 18.38 7.28
C TYR A 131 5.45 19.90 7.35
N LYS A 132 6.66 20.45 7.49
CA LYS A 132 6.94 21.90 7.67
C LYS A 132 6.35 22.83 6.59
N HIS A 133 6.01 22.30 5.42
CA HIS A 133 5.44 23.06 4.30
C HIS A 133 3.91 22.98 4.17
N HIS A 134 3.22 22.22 5.01
CA HIS A 134 1.75 22.18 5.01
C HIS A 134 1.20 23.34 5.83
N PRO A 135 0.21 24.11 5.30
CA PRO A 135 -0.48 25.14 6.08
C PRO A 135 -1.36 24.51 7.16
N GLU A 136 -1.67 25.28 8.21
CA GLU A 136 -2.68 24.90 9.20
C GLU A 136 -4.03 24.66 8.51
N GLY A 137 -4.75 23.62 8.95
CA GLY A 137 -5.96 23.14 8.29
C GLY A 137 -5.72 22.22 7.08
N PHE A 138 -4.47 21.93 6.69
CA PHE A 138 -4.24 21.05 5.53
C PHE A 138 -4.85 19.65 5.77
N PRO A 139 -5.69 19.13 4.86
CA PRO A 139 -6.40 17.87 5.06
C PRO A 139 -5.46 16.66 5.06
N GLY A 140 -5.67 15.76 6.01
CA GLY A 140 -4.93 14.51 6.16
C GLY A 140 -5.82 13.36 6.60
N ILE A 141 -5.25 12.15 6.64
CA ILE A 141 -5.92 10.98 7.18
C ILE A 141 -5.25 10.54 8.47
N GLU A 142 -6.04 10.07 9.42
CA GLU A 142 -5.54 9.48 10.66
C GLU A 142 -6.24 8.17 11.01
N CYS A 143 -5.56 7.35 11.80
CA CYS A 143 -6.14 6.14 12.35
C CYS A 143 -7.27 6.48 13.33
N ARG A 144 -8.51 6.00 13.07
CA ARG A 144 -9.69 6.27 13.93
C ARG A 144 -9.47 5.86 15.39
N HIS A 145 -8.65 4.83 15.59
CA HIS A 145 -8.28 4.31 16.92
C HIS A 145 -7.27 5.20 17.66
N CYS A 146 -6.57 6.08 16.95
CA CYS A 146 -5.62 7.05 17.52
C CYS A 146 -6.21 8.46 17.68
N ALA A 147 -7.26 8.83 16.93
CA ALA A 147 -7.85 10.18 16.92
C ALA A 147 -8.22 10.72 18.32
N SER A 148 -8.86 9.89 19.13
CA SER A 148 -9.28 10.18 20.51
C SER A 148 -8.11 10.25 21.53
N SER A 149 -6.86 10.13 21.07
CA SER A 149 -5.69 10.24 21.95
C SER A 149 -5.36 11.70 22.28
N ASN A 150 -4.76 11.89 23.45
CA ASN A 150 -4.06 13.12 23.80
C ASN A 150 -3.11 13.55 22.67
N LYS A 151 -3.02 14.85 22.37
CA LYS A 151 -2.26 15.38 21.22
C LYS A 151 -0.84 14.79 21.07
N ARG A 152 -0.12 14.62 22.18
CA ARG A 152 1.26 14.08 22.24
C ARG A 152 1.38 12.59 21.83
N GLU A 153 0.29 11.85 21.72
CA GLU A 153 0.25 10.43 21.35
C GLU A 153 -0.31 10.16 19.95
N ARG A 154 -0.68 11.20 19.18
CA ARG A 154 -1.35 11.08 17.87
C ARG A 154 -0.45 10.54 16.76
N LYS A 155 -0.17 9.24 16.84
CA LYS A 155 0.52 8.44 15.81
C LYS A 155 -0.44 8.05 14.70
N GLY A 156 0.09 7.74 13.51
CA GLY A 156 -0.70 7.26 12.38
C GLY A 156 -1.49 8.35 11.64
N ARG A 157 -0.99 9.59 11.67
CA ARG A 157 -1.44 10.72 10.85
C ARG A 157 -0.60 10.79 9.57
N TYR A 158 -1.25 11.08 8.45
CA TYR A 158 -0.63 11.14 7.13
C TYR A 158 -1.23 12.29 6.34
N PHE A 159 -0.39 13.20 5.86
CA PHE A 159 -0.76 14.34 5.02
C PHE A 159 -0.24 14.11 3.59
N PRO A 160 -0.96 13.34 2.74
CA PRO A 160 -0.59 13.19 1.34
C PRO A 160 -0.79 14.52 0.60
N SER A 161 0.23 14.99 -0.11
CA SER A 161 0.20 16.25 -0.87
C SER A 161 -0.39 16.13 -2.28
N SER A 162 -0.70 14.90 -2.73
CA SER A 162 -1.33 14.63 -4.02
C SER A 162 -2.05 13.28 -4.03
N GLU A 163 -3.03 13.13 -4.92
CA GLU A 163 -3.69 11.85 -5.23
C GLU A 163 -2.68 10.75 -5.60
N LYS A 164 -1.61 11.11 -6.33
CA LYS A 164 -0.50 10.20 -6.66
C LYS A 164 0.24 9.71 -5.40
N GLY A 165 0.42 10.59 -4.41
CA GLY A 165 1.00 10.23 -3.12
C GLY A 165 0.10 9.35 -2.25
N LEU A 166 -1.22 9.56 -2.30
CA LEU A 166 -2.21 8.69 -1.64
C LEU A 166 -2.28 7.30 -2.30
N SER A 167 -2.15 7.24 -3.62
CA SER A 167 -2.29 6.00 -4.40
C SER A 167 -1.03 5.11 -4.44
N ASP A 168 0.09 5.59 -3.91
CA ASP A 168 1.32 4.81 -3.79
C ASP A 168 1.13 3.54 -2.91
N ALA A 169 1.73 2.44 -3.33
CA ALA A 169 1.82 1.21 -2.55
C ALA A 169 2.56 1.45 -1.22
N SER A 170 3.57 2.34 -1.20
CA SER A 170 4.31 2.68 0.03
C SER A 170 3.42 3.34 1.10
N PHE A 171 2.43 4.12 0.67
CA PHE A 171 1.45 4.76 1.54
C PHE A 171 0.56 3.71 2.21
N SER A 172 -0.06 2.85 1.41
CA SER A 172 -0.91 1.74 1.90
C SER A 172 -0.14 0.80 2.84
N GLN A 173 1.14 0.54 2.53
CA GLN A 173 2.03 -0.23 3.40
C GLN A 173 2.32 0.47 4.73
N SER A 174 2.49 1.79 4.72
CA SER A 174 2.74 2.59 5.92
C SER A 174 1.53 2.60 6.85
N VAL A 175 0.31 2.75 6.30
CA VAL A 175 -0.96 2.68 7.06
C VAL A 175 -1.13 1.30 7.70
N TYR A 176 -0.94 0.22 6.92
CA TYR A 176 -1.00 -1.15 7.44
C TYR A 176 0.03 -1.39 8.57
N SER A 177 1.27 -0.93 8.37
CA SER A 177 2.35 -1.08 9.34
C SER A 177 2.08 -0.33 10.65
N HIS A 178 1.40 0.83 10.58
CA HIS A 178 0.88 1.50 11.77
C HIS A 178 -0.22 0.66 12.43
N MET A 179 -1.21 0.19 11.67
CA MET A 179 -2.38 -0.51 12.21
C MET A 179 -2.01 -1.77 13.01
N MET A 180 -1.05 -2.55 12.52
CA MET A 180 -0.53 -3.73 13.23
C MET A 180 0.21 -3.36 14.54
N LYS A 181 0.87 -2.19 14.60
CA LYS A 181 1.59 -1.69 15.77
C LYS A 181 0.73 -0.81 16.69
N CYS A 182 -0.47 -0.43 16.26
CA CYS A 182 -1.33 0.49 16.99
C CYS A 182 -1.92 -0.21 18.22
N GLN A 183 -1.53 0.24 19.41
CA GLN A 183 -2.02 -0.31 20.68
C GLN A 183 -3.54 -0.15 20.85
N LYS A 184 -4.11 0.91 20.27
CA LYS A 184 -5.54 1.25 20.39
C LYS A 184 -6.42 0.56 19.33
N CYS A 185 -5.82 -0.02 18.28
CA CYS A 185 -6.57 -0.76 17.25
C CYS A 185 -7.03 -2.14 17.78
N PRO A 186 -8.34 -2.48 17.70
CA PRO A 186 -8.89 -3.75 18.15
C PRO A 186 -8.22 -4.97 17.52
N GLN A 187 -8.02 -6.02 18.32
CA GLN A 187 -7.30 -7.22 17.88
C GLN A 187 -8.03 -7.99 16.76
N SER A 188 -9.37 -8.00 16.76
CA SER A 188 -10.18 -8.57 15.68
C SER A 188 -9.89 -7.92 14.32
N ILE A 189 -9.70 -6.59 14.30
CA ILE A 189 -9.39 -5.83 13.09
C ILE A 189 -7.96 -6.12 12.62
N LYS A 190 -6.99 -6.25 13.52
CA LYS A 190 -5.63 -6.69 13.19
C LYS A 190 -5.60 -8.09 12.60
N HIS A 191 -6.35 -9.04 13.17
CA HIS A 191 -6.46 -10.41 12.64
C HIS A 191 -7.09 -10.41 11.24
N ALA A 192 -8.22 -9.71 11.06
CA ALA A 192 -8.88 -9.59 9.76
C ALA A 192 -7.97 -8.91 8.71
N LEU A 193 -7.22 -7.86 9.07
CA LEU A 193 -6.26 -7.21 8.17
C LEU A 193 -5.09 -8.13 7.79
N ALA A 194 -4.54 -8.90 8.74
CA ALA A 194 -3.47 -9.86 8.46
C ALA A 194 -3.95 -10.99 7.53
N ARG A 195 -5.15 -11.53 7.78
CA ARG A 195 -5.79 -12.56 6.94
C ARG A 195 -6.09 -12.04 5.52
N LEU A 196 -6.75 -10.89 5.41
CA LEU A 196 -7.07 -10.28 4.11
C LEU A 196 -5.81 -9.88 3.34
N ARG A 197 -4.71 -9.53 4.04
CA ARG A 197 -3.42 -9.25 3.39
C ARG A 197 -2.83 -10.48 2.72
N SER A 198 -2.91 -11.68 3.32
CA SER A 198 -2.40 -12.90 2.69
C SER A 198 -3.21 -13.27 1.45
N LEU A 199 -4.52 -12.99 1.45
CA LEU A 199 -5.41 -13.20 0.31
C LEU A 199 -5.35 -12.07 -0.75
N ASN A 200 -4.63 -10.98 -0.49
CA ASN A 200 -4.75 -9.77 -1.29
C ASN A 200 -4.22 -9.93 -2.73
N SER A 201 -3.24 -10.81 -2.98
CA SER A 201 -2.80 -11.18 -4.33
C SER A 201 -3.94 -11.82 -5.14
N LEU A 202 -4.59 -12.84 -4.56
CA LEU A 202 -5.74 -13.56 -5.14
C LEU A 202 -6.99 -12.67 -5.30
N HIS A 203 -7.10 -11.59 -4.51
CA HIS A 203 -8.18 -10.62 -4.65
C HIS A 203 -7.86 -9.55 -5.70
N ILE A 204 -6.59 -9.15 -5.86
CA ILE A 204 -6.17 -8.20 -6.91
C ILE A 204 -6.43 -8.78 -8.30
N SER A 205 -6.15 -10.07 -8.53
CA SER A 205 -6.39 -10.72 -9.84
C SER A 205 -7.88 -10.79 -10.23
N LYS A 206 -8.79 -10.76 -9.26
CA LYS A 206 -10.26 -10.81 -9.48
C LYS A 206 -10.87 -9.44 -9.75
N ILE A 207 -10.15 -8.34 -9.51
CA ILE A 207 -10.68 -6.98 -9.65
C ILE A 207 -10.28 -6.41 -11.01
N LYS A 208 -11.25 -5.81 -11.72
CA LYS A 208 -10.98 -5.13 -13.00
C LYS A 208 -9.89 -4.07 -12.81
N ARG A 209 -8.93 -4.04 -13.74
CA ARG A 209 -7.87 -3.01 -13.79
C ARG A 209 -8.51 -1.62 -13.74
N GLY A 210 -7.86 -0.69 -13.03
CA GLY A 210 -8.34 0.70 -12.89
C GLY A 210 -9.36 0.96 -11.78
N LEU A 211 -10.17 -0.02 -11.31
CA LEU A 211 -11.15 0.23 -10.24
C LEU A 211 -10.51 0.74 -8.93
N LYS A 212 -9.32 0.25 -8.59
CA LYS A 212 -8.53 0.76 -7.45
C LYS A 212 -8.17 2.24 -7.61
N LYS A 213 -7.90 2.72 -8.83
CA LYS A 213 -7.64 4.15 -9.11
C LYS A 213 -8.90 4.97 -8.83
N VAL A 214 -10.05 4.52 -9.35
CA VAL A 214 -11.36 5.14 -9.11
C VAL A 214 -11.68 5.27 -7.61
N PHE A 215 -11.42 4.21 -6.82
CA PHE A 215 -11.56 4.27 -5.36
C PHE A 215 -10.67 5.34 -4.72
N LEU A 216 -9.38 5.36 -5.06
CA LEU A 216 -8.41 6.28 -4.45
C LEU A 216 -8.67 7.74 -4.87
N SER A 217 -9.21 7.96 -6.07
CA SER A 217 -9.67 9.27 -6.54
C SER A 217 -10.86 9.76 -5.71
N LYS A 218 -11.90 8.94 -5.54
CA LYS A 218 -13.05 9.25 -4.64
C LYS A 218 -12.62 9.49 -3.19
N LEU A 219 -11.64 8.72 -2.71
CA LEU A 219 -11.07 8.87 -1.37
C LEU A 219 -10.33 10.22 -1.23
N TRP A 220 -9.62 10.65 -2.26
CA TRP A 220 -8.93 11.93 -2.35
C TRP A 220 -9.91 13.12 -2.39
N GLU A 221 -10.98 13.03 -3.18
CA GLU A 221 -12.03 14.06 -3.25
C GLU A 221 -12.69 14.31 -1.89
N ARG A 222 -13.15 13.23 -1.22
CA ARG A 222 -13.74 13.30 0.12
C ARG A 222 -12.77 13.85 1.17
N LEU A 223 -11.49 13.47 1.08
CA LEU A 223 -10.45 13.97 1.97
C LEU A 223 -10.31 15.50 1.90
N HIS A 224 -10.55 16.10 0.74
CA HIS A 224 -10.33 17.52 0.49
C HIS A 224 -11.63 18.37 0.50
N ASN A 225 -12.78 17.82 0.91
CA ASN A 225 -14.09 18.49 0.74
C ASN A 225 -14.33 18.99 -0.70
N LEU A 226 -13.78 18.28 -1.69
CA LEU A 226 -14.17 18.52 -3.07
C LEU A 226 -15.57 17.93 -3.20
N GLU A 227 -16.58 18.81 -3.23
CA GLU A 227 -17.95 18.45 -3.60
C GLU A 227 -17.90 17.50 -4.79
N PRO A 228 -18.58 16.33 -4.73
CA PRO A 228 -18.45 15.31 -5.76
C PRO A 228 -18.68 15.95 -7.12
N ARG A 229 -17.64 16.03 -7.95
CA ARG A 229 -17.76 16.64 -9.27
C ARG A 229 -18.84 15.87 -10.00
N ALA A 230 -19.97 16.52 -10.29
CA ALA A 230 -21.13 15.89 -10.92
C ALA A 230 -20.85 15.40 -12.37
N SER A 231 -19.60 15.48 -12.83
CA SER A 231 -19.07 14.66 -13.92
C SER A 231 -19.02 13.18 -13.52
N SER A 232 -20.21 12.60 -13.39
CA SER A 232 -20.39 11.15 -13.55
C SER A 232 -19.83 10.70 -14.90
N ASN A 233 -19.80 11.60 -15.89
CA ASN A 233 -19.26 11.38 -17.23
C ASN A 233 -17.77 10.98 -17.20
N ASP A 234 -16.86 11.71 -16.55
CA ASP A 234 -15.43 11.32 -16.52
C ASP A 234 -15.20 9.94 -15.87
N LEU A 235 -16.03 9.58 -14.88
CA LEU A 235 -16.02 8.27 -14.23
C LEU A 235 -16.62 7.17 -15.12
N ILE A 236 -17.72 7.47 -15.82
CA ILE A 236 -18.35 6.59 -16.81
C ILE A 236 -17.40 6.37 -17.98
N ASP A 237 -16.72 7.41 -18.46
CA ASP A 237 -15.74 7.35 -19.54
C ASP A 237 -14.51 6.55 -19.11
N THR A 238 -14.01 6.73 -17.88
CA THR A 238 -12.96 5.87 -17.31
C THR A 238 -13.41 4.40 -17.23
N ILE A 239 -14.65 4.13 -16.81
CA ILE A 239 -15.20 2.77 -16.72
C ILE A 239 -15.42 2.16 -18.12
N ASN A 240 -15.88 2.96 -19.07
CA ASN A 240 -16.11 2.57 -20.46
C ASN A 240 -14.79 2.28 -21.16
N GLU A 241 -13.77 3.13 -20.99
CA GLU A 241 -12.42 2.91 -21.51
C GLU A 241 -11.80 1.63 -20.94
N ILE A 242 -11.94 1.39 -19.63
CA ILE A 242 -11.54 0.11 -18.99
C ILE A 242 -12.28 -1.09 -19.61
N ASN A 243 -13.58 -0.97 -19.90
CA ASN A 243 -14.35 -2.05 -20.52
C ASN A 243 -13.97 -2.27 -22.00
N SER A 244 -13.73 -1.21 -22.77
CA SER A 244 -13.32 -1.28 -24.18
C SER A 244 -11.96 -1.96 -24.34
N GLN A 245 -10.98 -1.62 -23.49
CA GLN A 245 -9.65 -2.27 -23.48
C GLN A 245 -9.69 -3.79 -23.22
N MET A 246 -10.82 -4.34 -22.74
CA MET A 246 -11.01 -5.78 -22.56
C MET A 246 -11.57 -6.49 -23.80
N GLN A 247 -12.34 -5.81 -24.66
CA GLN A 247 -12.94 -6.45 -25.84
C GLN A 247 -11.89 -6.79 -26.90
N ASP A 248 -10.92 -5.90 -27.10
CA ASP A 248 -9.82 -6.08 -28.07
C ASP A 248 -8.88 -7.25 -27.73
N GLN A 249 -8.87 -7.73 -26.47
CA GLN A 249 -8.00 -8.84 -26.04
C GLN A 249 -8.65 -10.22 -26.22
N SER A 250 -9.96 -10.31 -26.51
CA SER A 250 -10.66 -11.60 -26.72
C SER A 250 -10.83 -12.03 -28.18
N GLY A 251 -10.47 -11.19 -29.16
CA GLY A 251 -10.69 -11.45 -30.59
C GLY A 251 -9.57 -12.22 -31.32
N GLY A 252 -8.56 -12.72 -30.60
CA GLY A 252 -7.29 -13.21 -31.16
C GLY A 252 -7.20 -14.72 -31.44
N ALA A 253 -8.22 -15.51 -31.12
CA ALA A 253 -8.27 -16.94 -31.45
C ALA A 253 -8.98 -17.12 -32.80
N LYS A 254 -8.20 -17.14 -33.89
CA LYS A 254 -8.67 -17.63 -35.18
C LYS A 254 -8.22 -19.07 -35.36
N ASP A 255 -9.08 -19.83 -36.02
CA ASP A 255 -8.96 -21.27 -36.20
C ASP A 255 -7.79 -21.64 -37.11
N GLU A 256 -6.86 -22.45 -36.61
CA GLU A 256 -5.96 -23.29 -37.41
C GLU A 256 -6.30 -24.76 -37.12
N GLU A 257 -7.39 -25.22 -37.74
CA GLU A 257 -7.71 -26.64 -37.95
C GLU A 257 -7.42 -27.00 -39.43
N GLU A 258 -7.23 -28.29 -39.75
CA GLU A 258 -6.68 -28.83 -41.01
C GLU A 258 -5.15 -28.60 -41.21
N VAL A 259 -4.30 -29.57 -41.58
CA VAL A 259 -4.50 -30.95 -42.10
C VAL A 259 -3.46 -31.91 -41.49
N ALA A 260 -3.84 -33.16 -41.22
CA ALA A 260 -2.91 -34.25 -40.88
C ALA A 260 -2.57 -35.13 -42.11
N ALA A 261 -1.28 -35.31 -42.45
CA ALA A 261 -0.83 -36.34 -43.39
C ALA A 261 0.64 -36.79 -43.18
N SER A 262 0.78 -38.02 -42.68
CA SER A 262 1.80 -39.06 -42.94
C SER A 262 3.13 -38.75 -43.69
N GLY A 263 4.26 -39.12 -43.07
CA GLY A 263 5.58 -39.35 -43.73
C GLY A 263 6.72 -39.36 -42.69
N SER A 264 7.20 -40.53 -42.22
CA SER A 264 8.22 -41.42 -42.80
C SER A 264 9.68 -40.96 -42.60
N LEU A 265 10.55 -41.90 -42.20
CA LEU A 265 11.97 -41.70 -41.91
C LEU A 265 12.80 -41.28 -43.14
N VAL A 266 13.88 -40.53 -42.92
CA VAL A 266 15.26 -40.87 -43.33
C VAL A 266 16.31 -40.06 -42.53
N ASP A 267 17.47 -40.66 -42.28
CA ASP A 267 18.74 -39.99 -41.96
C ASP A 267 19.21 -39.07 -43.10
N ASP A 268 19.93 -37.98 -42.80
CA ASP A 268 21.29 -37.79 -43.34
C ASP A 268 22.11 -36.77 -42.51
N SER A 269 23.43 -36.88 -42.62
CA SER A 269 24.45 -36.03 -42.00
C SER A 269 24.95 -34.89 -42.91
N SER A 270 25.84 -34.06 -42.35
CA SER A 270 26.89 -33.29 -43.03
C SER A 270 26.64 -31.81 -43.38
N THR A 271 27.37 -30.97 -42.63
CA THR A 271 28.18 -29.83 -43.12
C THR A 271 27.59 -28.82 -44.12
N LYS A 272 27.55 -27.54 -43.71
CA LYS A 272 28.44 -26.53 -44.34
C LYS A 272 28.67 -25.27 -43.52
N GLU A 273 29.59 -24.46 -44.04
CA GLU A 273 30.37 -23.41 -43.39
C GLU A 273 30.11 -22.04 -44.08
N MET A 274 30.64 -20.95 -43.49
CA MET A 274 30.86 -19.62 -44.10
C MET A 274 29.66 -18.66 -44.26
N ALA A 275 29.49 -17.78 -43.25
CA ALA A 275 29.70 -16.31 -43.31
C ALA A 275 29.17 -15.45 -44.51
N PRO A 276 29.44 -14.13 -44.57
CA PRO A 276 28.72 -13.10 -43.80
C PRO A 276 28.02 -12.07 -44.72
N VAL A 277 26.96 -11.40 -44.24
CA VAL A 277 26.30 -10.29 -44.97
C VAL A 277 26.15 -9.05 -44.08
N THR A 278 26.22 -7.90 -44.73
CA THR A 278 26.61 -6.59 -44.21
C THR A 278 25.47 -5.68 -43.73
N ASP A 279 25.86 -4.68 -42.95
CA ASP A 279 25.23 -3.39 -42.67
C ASP A 279 23.92 -3.02 -43.38
N THR A 280 22.97 -2.49 -42.61
CA THR A 280 22.18 -1.35 -43.08
C THR A 280 22.06 -0.32 -41.96
N THR A 281 22.49 0.90 -42.26
CA THR A 281 22.50 2.05 -41.37
C THR A 281 21.08 2.58 -41.13
N ASN A 282 20.81 3.15 -39.95
CA ASN A 282 19.84 4.25 -39.91
C ASN A 282 20.10 5.27 -38.79
N SER A 283 19.86 6.52 -39.19
CA SER A 283 20.21 7.77 -38.53
C SER A 283 19.59 7.97 -37.14
N SER A 284 20.30 8.73 -36.29
CA SER A 284 19.66 9.49 -35.20
C SER A 284 20.44 10.79 -34.92
N ASP A 285 20.10 11.84 -35.66
CA ASP A 285 20.37 13.21 -35.25
C ASP A 285 19.40 13.59 -34.13
N PHE A 286 19.89 13.91 -32.93
CA PHE A 286 19.18 14.83 -32.05
C PHE A 286 20.14 15.64 -31.17
N LEU A 287 20.01 16.96 -31.27
CA LEU A 287 20.81 17.94 -30.52
C LEU A 287 20.32 18.01 -29.07
N THR A 288 21.23 18.17 -28.11
CA THR A 288 20.88 18.71 -26.78
C THR A 288 22.00 19.60 -26.28
N ALA A 289 21.63 20.76 -25.74
CA ALA A 289 22.51 21.92 -25.59
C ALA A 289 23.09 22.09 -24.18
N SER A 290 24.19 22.85 -24.12
CA SER A 290 24.65 23.71 -23.02
C SER A 290 24.42 23.27 -21.58
N MET A 291 25.47 22.69 -20.98
CA MET A 291 25.77 22.92 -19.57
C MET A 291 26.26 24.36 -19.37
N GLN A 292 25.70 25.08 -18.41
CA GLN A 292 26.25 26.36 -17.95
C GLN A 292 26.37 26.34 -16.42
N GLN A 293 27.62 26.39 -15.95
CA GLN A 293 27.97 26.37 -14.53
C GLN A 293 27.91 27.79 -13.94
N GLN A 294 27.50 27.93 -12.68
CA GLN A 294 27.95 29.01 -11.81
C GLN A 294 28.17 28.50 -10.37
N PRO A 295 29.02 29.16 -9.55
CA PRO A 295 29.76 28.49 -8.48
C PRO A 295 29.32 28.86 -7.05
N ASP A 296 29.90 28.15 -6.08
CA ASP A 296 29.82 28.41 -4.64
C ASP A 296 30.31 29.81 -4.22
N GLY A 297 29.74 30.32 -3.12
CA GLY A 297 30.04 31.65 -2.58
C GLY A 297 29.77 31.79 -1.08
N LEU A 298 30.64 31.20 -0.26
CA LEU A 298 30.66 31.29 1.20
C LEU A 298 30.81 32.75 1.71
N LYS A 299 30.17 33.13 2.83
CA LYS A 299 30.75 34.08 3.82
C LYS A 299 30.02 34.14 5.18
N THR A 300 30.78 34.53 6.19
CA THR A 300 30.52 34.49 7.64
C THR A 300 30.68 35.88 8.30
N GLY A 301 30.21 36.03 9.55
CA GLY A 301 30.21 37.27 10.36
C GLY A 301 28.89 37.32 11.15
N VAL A 302 28.75 37.05 12.46
CA VAL A 302 29.54 37.27 13.71
C VAL A 302 29.68 38.75 14.14
N ASP A 303 29.51 38.97 15.46
CA ASP A 303 29.72 40.21 16.25
C ASP A 303 28.67 41.34 16.00
N ASP A 304 28.32 42.34 16.85
CA ASP A 304 28.43 42.63 18.31
C ASP A 304 27.59 43.92 18.60
N VAL A 305 27.17 44.40 19.80
CA VAL A 305 27.09 43.92 21.21
C VAL A 305 26.25 44.94 22.06
N LEU A 306 25.73 44.56 23.26
CA LEU A 306 25.20 45.44 24.36
C LEU A 306 23.95 46.33 24.05
N ASP A 307 23.19 46.93 24.99
CA ASP A 307 23.16 47.05 26.48
C ASP A 307 21.65 47.06 26.92
N THR A 308 21.19 46.31 27.93
CA THR A 308 21.02 46.61 29.38
C THR A 308 19.92 47.62 29.79
N ASP A 309 19.54 47.51 31.07
CA ASP A 309 18.69 48.37 31.91
C ASP A 309 17.15 48.30 31.73
N ASP A 310 16.32 48.32 32.81
CA ASP A 310 16.49 47.80 34.19
C ASP A 310 15.11 47.75 34.89
N ALA A 311 15.09 47.32 36.16
CA ALA A 311 14.05 47.57 37.18
C ALA A 311 12.67 46.89 37.01
N VAL A 312 12.40 45.77 37.68
CA VAL A 312 12.06 45.61 39.13
C VAL A 312 10.58 45.88 39.44
N LEU A 313 9.88 44.80 39.84
CA LEU A 313 8.91 44.86 40.93
C LEU A 313 8.89 43.52 41.68
N THR A 314 9.26 43.58 42.95
CA THR A 314 9.32 42.46 43.89
C THR A 314 8.01 42.32 44.66
N THR A 315 7.53 41.09 44.85
CA THR A 315 6.68 40.69 45.99
C THR A 315 6.74 39.16 46.11
N THR A 316 7.62 38.66 46.98
CA THR A 316 7.30 38.12 48.32
C THR A 316 6.83 36.67 48.32
N HIS A 317 7.54 35.91 49.14
CA HIS A 317 7.45 34.48 49.35
C HIS A 317 6.33 34.10 50.35
N ASP A 318 6.20 32.79 50.60
CA ASP A 318 5.55 32.16 51.76
C ASP A 318 4.02 31.99 51.78
N ASN A 319 3.58 30.74 51.54
CA ASN A 319 3.15 29.91 52.68
C ASN A 319 3.16 28.40 52.39
N GLU A 320 3.69 27.62 53.32
CA GLU A 320 3.55 26.17 53.37
C GLU A 320 2.24 25.75 54.08
N LYS A 321 1.78 24.51 53.82
CA LYS A 321 0.95 23.65 54.71
C LYS A 321 -0.38 24.24 55.25
N ASN A 322 -1.51 23.58 54.99
CA ASN A 322 -2.09 22.58 55.92
C ASN A 322 -3.34 21.85 55.36
N THR A 323 -3.69 20.71 55.98
CA THR A 323 -5.02 20.03 56.05
C THR A 323 -5.88 19.88 54.78
N LYS A 324 -6.26 18.69 54.28
CA LYS A 324 -6.76 17.46 54.95
C LYS A 324 -8.12 17.62 55.66
N GLU A 325 -9.18 17.95 54.92
CA GLU A 325 -10.57 17.62 55.30
C GLU A 325 -11.55 17.77 54.12
N LYS A 326 -12.25 16.68 53.76
CA LYS A 326 -13.59 16.58 53.12
C LYS A 326 -13.86 15.14 52.63
N LEU A 327 -13.93 14.22 53.59
CA LEU A 327 -14.97 13.19 53.55
C LEU A 327 -16.24 13.78 54.21
N ASP A 328 -17.35 13.05 54.11
CA ASP A 328 -18.61 13.25 54.85
C ASP A 328 -19.48 14.48 54.48
N SER A 329 -20.15 14.36 53.32
CA SER A 329 -21.57 14.69 53.13
C SER A 329 -22.04 14.20 51.75
N ALA A 330 -23.16 13.47 51.58
CA ALA A 330 -24.09 12.94 52.58
C ALA A 330 -24.66 11.58 52.15
N ARG A 331 -24.74 10.65 53.11
CA ARG A 331 -25.42 9.36 53.00
C ARG A 331 -26.77 9.45 53.72
N VAL A 332 -27.84 9.79 53.01
CA VAL A 332 -29.22 9.76 53.50
C VAL A 332 -30.12 9.22 52.38
N MET A 333 -31.24 8.57 52.74
CA MET A 333 -32.20 7.87 51.86
C MET A 333 -31.87 6.41 51.49
N MET A 334 -31.79 5.54 52.51
CA MET A 334 -32.25 4.15 52.39
C MET A 334 -33.11 3.79 53.60
N SER A 335 -34.43 3.80 53.44
CA SER A 335 -35.40 2.85 54.04
C SER A 335 -36.82 3.42 53.97
N LEU A 336 -37.70 2.73 53.25
CA LEU A 336 -38.93 2.10 53.74
C LEU A 336 -39.80 1.75 52.52
N GLY A 337 -40.09 0.47 52.35
CA GLY A 337 -40.75 -0.08 51.14
C GLY A 337 -40.97 -1.58 51.25
N GLN A 338 -41.54 -2.03 52.37
CA GLN A 338 -42.07 -3.39 52.51
C GLN A 338 -43.53 -3.43 52.03
N GLY A 339 -43.93 -4.54 51.43
CA GLY A 339 -45.31 -4.80 50.97
C GLY A 339 -45.58 -4.29 49.54
N SER A 340 -46.40 -4.96 48.73
CA SER A 340 -47.33 -6.05 49.07
C SER A 340 -47.46 -7.09 47.95
N ASN A 341 -47.67 -8.33 48.38
CA ASN A 341 -48.04 -9.47 47.55
C ASN A 341 -49.56 -9.50 47.33
N THR A 342 -50.06 -9.43 46.09
CA THR A 342 -51.43 -9.84 45.72
C THR A 342 -51.56 -10.21 44.24
N ASN A 343 -51.78 -11.52 44.00
CA ASN A 343 -52.87 -12.12 43.23
C ASN A 343 -53.19 -11.73 41.77
N ASN A 344 -53.37 -12.80 40.95
CA ASN A 344 -54.40 -12.98 39.90
C ASN A 344 -54.26 -12.10 38.63
N ASN A 345 -54.69 -12.48 37.43
CA ASN A 345 -55.27 -13.66 36.75
C ASN A 345 -54.89 -13.46 35.24
N GLU A 346 -55.12 -14.32 34.25
CA GLU A 346 -55.79 -15.63 34.06
C GLU A 346 -55.14 -16.31 32.83
#